data_AF-A0A9E4C9G1-F1
#
_entry.id   AF-A0A9E4C9G1-F1
#
_cell.length_a   1.000
_cell.length_b   1.000
_cell.length_c   1.000
_cell.angle_alpha   90.00
_cell.angle_beta   90.00
_cell.angle_gamma   90.00
#
_symmetry.space_group_name_H-M   'P 1'
#
loop_
_entity.id
_entity.type
_entity.pdbx_description
1 polymer ?
#
loop_
_entity_poly.entity_id
_entity_poly.type
_entity_poly.pdbx_seq_one_letter_code
_entity_poly.pdbx_strand_id
1 'polypeptide(L)'
;MLHRCLWTEEIQPHIAEGRFYEYAAAHGVEHCEVALEPGDLYFFNTRCIHEVPAVQGDDPRVVLAVFIGYADDDDEIYVWS
;
A
#
# COMPACT_ATOMS: atom_id res chain seq x y z
N MET A 1 2.50 6.50 0.54
CA MET A 1 2.39 6.59 -0.92
C MET A 1 1.66 5.38 -1.44
N LEU A 2 0.67 5.57 -2.31
CA LEU A 2 -0.02 4.49 -3.02
C LEU A 2 0.26 4.66 -4.51
N HIS A 3 0.85 3.64 -5.13
CA HIS A 3 1.15 3.64 -6.56
C HIS A 3 0.01 2.95 -7.31
N ARG A 4 -0.40 3.50 -8.46
CA ARG A 4 -1.35 2.86 -9.38
C ARG A 4 -0.65 1.75 -10.17
N CYS A 5 -0.10 0.78 -9.45
CA CYS A 5 0.61 -0.38 -9.95
C CYS A 5 0.29 -1.56 -9.05
N LEU A 6 -0.30 -2.62 -9.61
CA LEU A 6 -0.51 -3.87 -8.87
C LEU A 6 0.78 -4.67 -8.80
N TRP A 7 0.98 -5.37 -7.70
CA TRP A 7 2.00 -6.38 -7.55
C TRP A 7 1.72 -7.55 -8.51
N THR A 8 2.76 -7.94 -9.24
CA THR A 8 2.84 -9.15 -10.06
C THR A 8 4.27 -9.70 -9.94
N GLU A 9 4.48 -10.93 -10.39
CA GLU A 9 5.81 -11.55 -10.42
C GLU A 9 6.82 -10.73 -11.26
N GLU A 10 6.36 -10.03 -12.29
CA GLU A 10 7.18 -9.17 -13.14
C GLU A 10 7.72 -7.94 -12.41
N ILE A 11 6.97 -7.40 -11.44
CA ILE A 11 7.37 -6.23 -10.65
C ILE A 11 8.34 -6.60 -9.53
N GLN A 12 8.26 -7.82 -9.01
CA GLN A 12 9.01 -8.26 -7.83
C GLN A 12 10.53 -8.00 -7.88
N PRO A 13 11.25 -8.23 -9.01
CA PRO A 13 12.68 -7.93 -9.10
C PRO A 13 13.00 -6.45 -8.89
N HIS A 14 12.16 -5.55 -9.43
CA HIS A 14 12.35 -4.11 -9.28
C HIS A 14 12.17 -3.65 -7.82
N ILE A 15 11.28 -4.30 -7.07
CA ILE A 15 11.09 -4.03 -5.63
C ILE A 15 12.28 -4.58 -4.83
N ALA A 16 12.64 -5.84 -5.05
CA ALA A 16 13.70 -6.53 -4.31
C ALA A 16 15.06 -5.84 -4.46
N GLU A 17 15.32 -5.23 -5.61
CA GLU A 17 16.56 -4.49 -5.89
C GLU A 17 16.49 -3.01 -5.48
N GLY A 18 15.37 -2.53 -4.95
CA GLY A 18 15.18 -1.12 -4.59
C GLY A 18 15.06 -0.18 -5.78
N ARG A 19 14.77 -0.71 -6.98
CA ARG A 19 14.68 0.03 -8.26
C ARG A 19 13.25 0.30 -8.72
N PHE A 20 12.26 0.09 -7.85
CA PHE A 20 10.85 0.28 -8.21
C PHE A 20 10.55 1.71 -8.66
N TYR A 21 11.19 2.73 -8.08
CA TYR A 21 10.98 4.12 -8.52
C TYR A 21 11.48 4.38 -9.94
N GLU A 22 12.58 3.75 -10.36
CA GLU A 22 13.08 3.83 -11.74
C GLU A 22 12.08 3.20 -12.70
N TYR A 23 11.57 2.02 -12.34
CA TYR A 23 10.51 1.34 -13.08
C TYR A 23 9.26 2.23 -13.20
N ALA A 24 8.80 2.78 -12.08
CA ALA A 24 7.61 3.62 -12.02
C ALA A 24 7.73 4.87 -12.89
N ALA A 25 8.89 5.55 -12.84
CA ALA A 25 9.16 6.72 -13.66
C ALA A 25 9.22 6.37 -15.16
N ALA A 26 9.89 5.28 -15.53
CA ALA A 26 10.01 4.84 -16.93
C ALA A 26 8.66 4.45 -17.56
N HIS A 27 7.71 3.96 -16.75
CA HIS A 27 6.40 3.49 -17.20
C HIS A 27 5.26 4.47 -16.90
N GLY A 28 5.55 5.66 -16.35
CA GLY A 28 4.53 6.66 -16.03
C GLY A 28 3.53 6.21 -14.96
N VAL A 29 3.98 5.42 -13.99
CA VAL A 29 3.12 4.94 -12.89
C VAL A 29 2.73 6.13 -12.00
N GLU A 30 1.46 6.48 -12.05
CA GLU A 30 0.87 7.48 -11.16
C GLU A 30 0.92 7.03 -9.70
N HIS A 31 1.00 7.99 -8.79
CA HIS A 31 0.94 7.75 -7.35
C HIS A 31 0.20 8.86 -6.64
N CYS A 32 -0.33 8.57 -5.46
CA CYS A 32 -0.90 9.56 -4.57
C CYS A 32 -0.37 9.41 -3.14
N GLU A 33 -0.20 10.55 -2.48
CA GLU A 33 0.02 10.61 -1.05
C GLU A 33 -1.34 10.60 -0.34
N VAL A 34 -1.48 9.70 0.64
CA VAL A 34 -2.68 9.61 1.47
C VAL A 34 -2.35 10.28 2.80
N ALA A 35 -2.76 11.54 2.95
CA ALA A 35 -2.67 12.28 4.19
C ALA A 35 -3.92 12.03 5.04
N LEU A 36 -3.73 11.63 6.30
CA LEU A 36 -4.79 11.24 7.22
C LEU A 36 -4.61 11.96 8.56
N GLU A 37 -5.71 12.38 9.16
CA GLU A 37 -5.76 12.88 10.53
C GLU A 37 -6.08 11.74 11.52
N PRO A 38 -5.78 11.92 12.82
CA PRO A 38 -6.18 10.95 13.84
C PRO A 38 -7.70 10.70 13.82
N GLY A 39 -8.08 9.43 13.59
CA GLY A 39 -9.48 9.01 13.49
C GLY A 39 -9.96 8.80 12.06
N ASP A 40 -9.22 9.27 11.05
CA ASP A 40 -9.53 8.97 9.66
C ASP A 40 -9.33 7.48 9.35
N LEU A 41 -10.21 6.96 8.51
CA LEU A 41 -10.16 5.59 8.01
C LEU A 41 -10.06 5.61 6.48
N TYR A 42 -9.17 4.80 5.94
CA TYR A 42 -9.05 4.60 4.50
C TYR A 42 -8.92 3.11 4.17
N PHE A 43 -9.44 2.75 3.01
CA PHE A 43 -9.31 1.42 2.43
C PHE A 43 -8.53 1.52 1.12
N PHE A 44 -7.65 0.57 0.87
CA PHE A 44 -6.93 0.46 -0.39
C PHE A 44 -6.73 -1.00 -0.76
N ASN A 45 -6.56 -1.26 -2.06
CA ASN A 45 -6.24 -2.59 -2.54
C ASN A 45 -4.79 -2.92 -2.16
N THR A 46 -4.59 -3.88 -1.27
CA THR A 46 -3.25 -4.26 -0.76
C THR A 46 -2.33 -4.83 -1.85
N ARG A 47 -2.87 -5.23 -3.00
CA ARG A 47 -2.08 -5.58 -4.18
C ARG A 47 -1.40 -4.37 -4.81
N CYS A 48 -1.88 -3.15 -4.62
CA CYS A 48 -1.17 -1.98 -5.11
C CYS A 48 0.18 -1.85 -4.40
N ILE A 49 1.25 -1.50 -5.11
CA ILE A 49 2.51 -1.16 -4.47
C ILE A 49 2.30 0.10 -3.61
N HIS A 50 2.71 0.02 -2.35
CA HIS A 50 2.48 1.08 -1.38
C HIS A 50 3.60 1.10 -0.34
N GLU A 51 3.81 2.27 0.24
CA GLU A 51 4.86 2.50 1.23
C GLU A 51 4.46 3.59 2.21
N VAL A 52 5.08 3.55 3.39
CA VAL A 52 4.94 4.60 4.40
C VAL A 52 6.22 5.42 4.38
N PRO A 53 6.16 6.73 4.09
CA PRO A 53 7.32 7.61 4.19
C PRO A 53 7.90 7.58 5.60
N ALA A 54 9.21 7.79 5.71
CA ALA A 54 9.87 7.91 7.00
C ALA A 54 9.21 9.01 7.86
N VAL A 55 8.96 8.72 9.14
CA VAL A 55 8.45 9.70 10.09
C VAL A 55 9.53 10.74 10.34
N GLN A 56 9.16 12.02 10.24
CA GLN A 56 10.05 13.14 10.57
C GLN A 56 9.72 13.67 11.98
N GLY A 57 10.73 14.01 12.76
CA GLY A 57 10.57 14.52 14.13
C GLY A 57 10.48 13.42 15.19
N ASP A 58 10.07 13.81 16.39
CA ASP A 58 10.07 12.94 17.59
C ASP A 58 8.68 12.38 17.94
N ASP A 59 7.63 12.84 17.26
CA ASP A 59 6.26 12.38 17.49
C ASP A 59 5.97 11.10 16.68
N PRO A 60 5.67 9.97 17.33
CA PRO A 60 5.43 8.71 16.63
C PRO A 60 4.10 8.72 15.88
N ARG A 61 4.10 8.22 14.64
CA ARG A 61 2.88 7.92 13.90
C ARG A 61 2.31 6.56 14.34
N VAL A 62 1.19 6.57 15.04
CA VAL A 62 0.49 5.36 15.51
C VAL A 62 -0.72 5.08 14.62
N VAL A 63 -0.84 3.84 14.14
CA VAL A 63 -1.96 3.40 13.29
C VAL A 63 -2.51 2.07 13.78
N LEU A 64 -3.83 1.87 13.61
CA LEU A 64 -4.46 0.56 13.68
C LEU A 64 -4.79 0.13 12.25
N ALA A 65 -4.26 -1.02 11.84
CA ALA A 65 -4.49 -1.58 10.52
C ALA A 65 -5.13 -2.96 10.64
N VAL A 66 -5.99 -3.28 9.68
CA VAL A 66 -6.57 -4.62 9.50
C VAL A 66 -6.54 -4.97 8.02
N PHE A 67 -6.48 -6.26 7.72
CA PHE A 67 -6.70 -6.83 6.41
C PHE A 67 -8.14 -7.32 6.32
N ILE A 68 -8.69 -7.23 5.10
CA ILE A 68 -10.04 -7.67 4.78
C ILE A 68 -9.96 -8.63 3.60
N GLY A 69 -10.64 -9.77 3.70
CA GLY A 69 -10.64 -10.81 2.68
C GLY A 69 -12.02 -11.45 2.52
N TYR A 70 -12.21 -12.07 1.37
CA TYR A 70 -13.43 -12.77 0.97
C TYR A 70 -13.08 -14.21 0.59
N ALA A 71 -14.02 -15.13 0.77
CA ALA A 71 -13.97 -16.49 0.25
C ALA A 71 -14.98 -16.62 -0.90
N ASP A 72 -14.69 -17.47 -1.89
CA ASP A 72 -15.56 -17.61 -3.07
C ASP A 72 -16.90 -18.30 -2.74
N ASP A 73 -16.96 -19.05 -1.65
CA ASP A 73 -18.08 -19.89 -1.23
C ASP A 73 -18.72 -19.44 0.10
N ASP A 74 -18.38 -18.23 0.56
CA ASP A 74 -18.86 -17.65 1.81
C ASP A 74 -19.24 -16.17 1.61
N ASP A 75 -20.44 -15.78 2.03
CA ASP A 75 -20.96 -14.41 1.92
C ASP A 75 -20.45 -13.48 3.05
N GLU A 76 -19.63 -14.01 3.96
CA GLU A 76 -19.05 -13.26 5.08
C GLU A 76 -17.74 -12.52 4.72
N ILE A 77 -17.44 -11.47 5.50
CA ILE A 77 -16.20 -10.70 5.39
C ILE A 77 -15.26 -11.11 6.52
N TYR A 78 -14.06 -11.53 6.15
CA TYR A 78 -13.01 -11.89 7.10
C TYR A 78 -12.12 -10.68 7.41
N VAL A 79 -11.88 -10.40 8.70
CA VAL A 79 -11.07 -9.26 9.16
C VAL A 79 -10.00 -9.74 10.15
N TRP A 80 -8.73 -9.39 9.91
CA TRP A 80 -7.60 -9.80 10.77
C TRP A 80 -6.45 -8.78 10.75
N SER A 81 -5.41 -8.99 11.57
CA SER A 81 -4.15 -8.22 11.57
C SER A 81 -2.95 -9.11 11.84
#